data_AF-A0A9E5WDL7-F1
#
_entry.id   AF-A0A9E5WDL7-F1
#
_cell.length_a   1.000
_cell.length_b   1.000
_cell.length_c   1.000
_cell.angle_alpha   90.00
_cell.angle_beta   90.00
_cell.angle_gamma   90.00
#
_symmetry.space_group_name_H-M   'P 1'
#
loop_
_entity.id
_entity.type
_entity.pdbx_description
1 polymer ?
#
loop_
_entity_poly.entity_id
_entity_poly.type
_entity_poly.pdbx_seq_one_letter_code
_entity_poly.pdbx_strand_id
1 'polypeptide(L)' 'MAIYTLEEIEQEISDWKAALNAVRHGKEYSMGARRLVRSDLPEIREHLEWLSSQKAGLENGSRVVVRQGRVAR' A
#
# COMPACT_ATOMS: atom_id res chain seq x y z
N MET A 1 6.99 -3.85 12.71
CA MET A 1 6.68 -2.48 13.16
C MET A 1 6.18 -1.73 11.94
N ALA A 2 4.93 -1.27 11.93
CA ALA A 2 4.47 -0.43 10.82
C ALA A 2 5.15 0.93 10.93
N ILE A 3 5.78 1.40 9.85
CA ILE A 3 6.49 2.69 9.82
C ILE A 3 5.48 3.85 9.72
N TYR A 4 4.29 3.59 9.19
CA TYR A 4 3.22 4.55 8.93
C TYR A 4 1.97 4.23 9.74
N THR A 5 1.21 5.27 10.12
CA THR A 5 -0.15 5.15 10.67
C THR A 5 -1.17 4.80 9.58
N LEU A 6 -2.39 4.39 9.97
CA LEU A 6 -3.46 4.05 9.01
C LEU A 6 -3.78 5.23 8.09
N GLU A 7 -3.88 6.43 8.65
CA GLU A 7 -4.18 7.67 7.93
C GLU A 7 -3.08 8.00 6.90
N GLU A 8 -1.82 7.82 7.29
CA GLU A 8 -0.68 8.02 6.38
C GLU A 8 -0.69 7.01 5.23
N ILE A 9 -1.00 5.74 5.50
CA ILE A 9 -1.11 4.72 4.44
C ILE A 9 -2.24 5.06 3.47
N GLU A 10 -3.37 5.59 3.95
CA GLU A 10 -4.48 5.99 3.08
C GLU A 10 -4.14 7.21 2.21
N GLN A 11 -3.40 8.17 2.76
CA GLN A 11 -2.86 9.30 2.00
C GLN A 11 -1.87 8.81 0.94
N GLU A 12 -0.95 7.93 1.31
CA GLU A 12 0.05 7.40 0.39
C GLU A 12 -0.59 6.58 -0.74
N ILE A 13 -1.56 5.70 -0.42
CA ILE A 13 -2.35 4.98 -1.44
C ILE A 13 -3.02 5.96 -2.42
N SER A 14 -3.52 7.10 -1.94
CA SER A 14 -4.17 8.10 -2.79
C SER A 14 -3.17 8.76 -3.73
N ASP A 15 -1.99 9.12 -3.23
CA ASP A 15 -0.92 9.73 -4.03
C ASP A 15 -0.39 8.77 -5.11
N TRP A 16 -0.12 7.51 -4.75
CA TRP A 16 0.31 6.48 -5.68
C TRP A 16 -0.76 6.10 -6.72
N LYS A 17 -2.06 6.19 -6.36
CA LYS A 17 -3.15 6.04 -7.34
C LYS A 17 -3.20 7.21 -8.32
N ALA A 18 -2.96 8.44 -7.86
CA ALA A 18 -2.86 9.60 -8.74
C ALA A 18 -1.68 9.47 -9.71
N ALA A 19 -0.53 9.00 -9.21
CA ALA A 19 0.63 8.68 -10.02
C ALA A 19 0.31 7.59 -11.06
N LEU A 20 -0.31 6.48 -10.65
CA LEU A 20 -0.74 5.40 -11.56
C LEU A 20 -1.63 5.94 -12.68
N ASN A 21 -2.58 6.81 -12.36
CA ASN A 21 -3.47 7.39 -13.35
C ASN A 21 -2.73 8.30 -14.32
N ALA A 22 -1.90 9.22 -13.82
CA ALA A 22 -1.07 10.11 -14.65
C ALA A 22 -0.19 9.30 -15.62
N VAL A 23 0.51 8.30 -15.09
CA VAL A 23 1.39 7.41 -15.83
C VAL A 23 0.64 6.57 -16.87
N ARG A 24 -0.57 6.11 -16.53
CA ARG A 24 -1.43 5.37 -17.47
C ARG A 24 -1.85 6.22 -18.67
N HIS A 25 -2.04 7.53 -18.48
CA HIS A 25 -2.33 8.49 -19.55
C HIS A 25 -1.07 8.92 -20.34
N GLY A 26 0.10 8.33 -20.06
CA GLY A 26 1.36 8.68 -20.72
C GLY A 26 2.00 9.96 -20.18
N LYS A 27 1.54 10.46 -19.04
CA LYS A 27 2.15 11.60 -18.36
C LYS A 27 3.17 11.11 -17.35
N GLU A 28 4.25 11.85 -17.18
CA GLU A 28 5.24 11.58 -16.15
C GLU A 28 4.76 12.19 -14.83
N TYR A 29 4.95 11.47 -13.73
CA TYR A 29 4.55 11.94 -12.40
C TYR A 29 5.79 12.08 -11.52
N SER A 30 6.02 13.27 -10.96
CA SER A 30 7.16 13.52 -10.07
C SER A 30 6.70 13.41 -8.63
N MET A 31 7.17 12.38 -7.93
CA MET A 31 6.92 12.16 -6.50
C MET A 31 8.20 12.52 -5.74
N GLY A 32 8.27 13.77 -5.25
CA GLY A 32 9.45 14.31 -4.59
C GLY A 32 10.69 14.27 -5.48
N ALA A 33 11.70 13.48 -5.08
CA ALA A 33 12.95 13.30 -5.83
C ALA A 33 12.87 12.21 -6.91
N ARG A 34 11.78 11.43 -6.95
CA ARG A 34 11.62 10.30 -7.87
C ARG A 34 10.64 10.67 -8.98
N ARG A 35 10.98 10.32 -10.22
CA ARG A 35 10.10 10.49 -11.38
C ARG A 35 9.57 9.14 -11.78
N LEU A 36 8.25 9.00 -11.80
CA LEU A 36 7.53 7.80 -12.20
C LEU A 36 7.09 7.96 -13.65
N VAL A 37 7.43 6.98 -14.47
CA VAL A 37 7.07 6.92 -15.89
C VAL A 37 6.32 5.62 -16.20
N ARG A 38 5.87 5.47 -17.45
CA ARG A 38 5.07 4.32 -17.88
C ARG A 38 5.75 2.97 -17.64
N SER A 39 7.08 2.95 -17.68
CA SER A 39 7.89 1.77 -17.38
C SER A 39 7.81 1.34 -15.91
N ASP A 40 7.48 2.25 -15.00
CA ASP A 40 7.35 1.98 -13.55
C ASP A 40 5.94 1.53 -13.16
N LEU A 41 5.01 1.39 -14.10
CA LEU A 41 3.67 0.83 -13.85
C LEU A 41 3.64 -0.46 -13.03
N PRO A 42 4.49 -1.48 -13.29
CA PRO A 42 4.54 -2.66 -12.43
C PRO A 42 4.96 -2.32 -11.00
N GLU A 43 5.98 -1.49 -10.82
CA GLU A 43 6.49 -1.07 -9.50
C GLU A 43 5.42 -0.32 -8.71
N ILE A 44 4.69 0.61 -9.35
CA ILE A 44 3.59 1.36 -8.73
C ILE A 44 2.48 0.41 -8.24
N ARG A 45 2.18 -0.64 -9.01
CA ARG A 45 1.17 -1.63 -8.62
C ARG A 45 1.63 -2.48 -7.45
N GLU A 46 2.87 -2.98 -7.49
CA GLU A 46 3.46 -3.75 -6.40
C GLU A 46 3.51 -2.92 -5.11
N HIS A 47 3.84 -1.63 -5.21
CA HIS A 47 3.86 -0.73 -4.06
C HIS A 47 2.45 -0.49 -3.50
N LEU A 48 1.44 -0.30 -4.35
CA LEU A 48 0.04 -0.20 -3.92
C LEU A 48 -0.47 -1.48 -3.25
N GLU A 49 -0.09 -2.66 -3.76
CA GLU A 49 -0.42 -3.94 -3.13
C GLU A 49 0.25 -4.08 -1.75
N TRP A 50 1.52 -3.67 -1.64
CA TRP A 50 2.23 -3.64 -0.37
C TRP A 50 1.54 -2.71 0.65
N LEU A 51 1.20 -1.48 0.25
CA LEU A 51 0.47 -0.53 1.11
C LEU A 51 -0.89 -1.09 1.54
N SER A 52 -1.61 -1.74 0.63
CA SER A 52 -2.90 -2.38 0.96
C SER A 52 -2.72 -3.54 1.95
N SER A 53 -1.63 -4.30 1.84
CA SER A 53 -1.29 -5.37 2.78
C SER A 53 -0.92 -4.80 4.15
N GLN A 54 -0.16 -3.70 4.20
CA GLN A 54 0.16 -2.99 5.45
C GLN A 54 -1.12 -2.46 6.11
N LYS A 55 -2.03 -1.86 5.33
CA LYS A 55 -3.35 -1.41 5.81
C LYS A 55 -4.12 -2.57 6.44
N ALA A 56 -4.26 -3.68 5.70
CA ALA A 56 -4.95 -4.88 6.19
C ALA A 56 -4.29 -5.49 7.43
N GLY A 57 -2.95 -5.42 7.52
CA GLY A 57 -2.17 -5.87 8.67
C GLY A 57 -2.35 -4.98 9.90
N LEU A 58 -2.52 -3.67 9.74
CA LEU A 58 -2.87 -2.75 10.83
C LEU A 58 -4.31 -2.94 11.30
N GLU A 59 -5.24 -3.08 10.36
CA GLU A 59 -6.66 -3.33 10.67
C GLU A 59 -6.84 -4.69 11.37
N ASN A 60 -6.13 -5.74 10.92
CA ASN A 60 -6.14 -7.05 11.57
C ASN A 60 -5.22 -7.15 12.78
N GLY A 61 -4.15 -6.37 12.88
CA GLY A 61 -3.30 -6.30 14.08
C GLY A 61 -4.07 -5.76 15.28
N SER A 62 -5.04 -4.87 15.02
CA SER A 62 -6.04 -4.42 15.99
C SER A 62 -7.11 -5.48 16.29
N ARG A 63 -7.31 -6.43 15.37
CA ARG A 63 -8.21 -7.58 15.52
C ARG A 63 -7.39 -8.83 15.79
N VAL A 64 -6.83 -8.95 17.01
CA VAL A 64 -6.24 -10.21 17.50
C VAL A 64 -7.24 -11.33 17.25
N VAL A 65 -7.03 -12.09 16.17
CA VAL A 65 -7.77 -13.31 15.93
C VAL A 65 -7.15 -14.31 16.88
N VAL A 66 -7.70 -14.39 18.09
CA VAL A 66 -7.45 -15.49 19.00
C VAL A 66 -7.94 -16.74 18.28
N ARG A 67 -7.07 -17.37 17.48
CA ARG A 67 -7.24 -18.76 17.08
C ARG A 67 -7.01 -19.56 18.35
N GLN A 68 -8.06 -19.70 19.15
CA GLN A 68 -8.15 -20.63 20.25
C GLN A 68 -7.93 -22.02 19.65
N GLY A 69 -6.70 -22.51 19.76
CA GLY A 69 -6.34 -23.86 19.38
C GLY A 69 -7.24 -24.82 20.12
N ARG A 70 -7.92 -25.70 19.39
CA ARG A 70 -8.51 -26.88 20.02
C ARG A 70 -7.34 -27.78 20.43
N VAL A 71 -7.01 -27.78 21.72
CA VAL A 71 -6.21 -28.83 22.33
C VAL A 71 -7.11 -30.06 22.41
N ALA A 72 -6.87 -31.04 21.54
CA ALA A 72 -7.40 -32.37 21.73
C ALA A 72 -6.43 -33.10 22.66
N ARG A 73 -6.93 -33.50 23.83
CA ARG A 73 -6.28 -34.43 24.77
C ARG A 73 -6.95 -35.79 24.65
#